data_AF-A0A7S2N7I1-F1
#
_entry.id   AF-A0A7S2N7I1-F1
#
_cell.length_a   1.000
_cell.length_b   1.000
_cell.length_c   1.000
_cell.angle_alpha   90.00
_cell.angle_beta   90.00
_cell.angle_gamma   90.00
#
_symmetry.space_group_name_H-M   'P 1'
#
loop_
_entity.id
_entity.type
_entity.pdbx_description
1 polymer ?
#
loop_
_entity_poly.entity_id
_entity_poly.type
_entity_poly.pdbx_seq_one_letter_code
_entity_poly.pdbx_strand_id
1 'polypeptide(L)'
;MWECYRVQMVRSVQPSYILCLDECMVKWLGRGMPGLIVVPRKLTPMGLEIHTVCDGLSGIMINFEIYEGKERMEKKEYMGWESPFGAIGKSTALTLCVTKP
;
A
#
# COMPACT_ATOMS: atom_id res chain seq x y z
N MET A 1 13.75 -4.21 1.97
CA MET A 1 13.17 -5.34 2.72
C MET A 1 11.76 -5.68 2.22
N TRP A 2 10.82 -4.73 2.22
CA TRP A 2 9.44 -4.95 1.74
C TRP A 2 9.36 -5.44 0.29
N GLU A 3 10.23 -4.94 -0.59
CA GLU A 3 10.33 -5.38 -1.98
C GLU A 3 10.51 -6.90 -2.11
N CYS A 4 11.44 -7.49 -1.36
CA CYS A 4 11.72 -8.92 -1.43
C CYS A 4 10.52 -9.75 -1.02
N TYR A 5 9.74 -9.28 -0.04
CA TYR A 5 8.51 -9.95 0.39
C TYR A 5 7.45 -9.92 -0.72
N ARG A 6 7.23 -8.76 -1.35
CA ARG A 6 6.25 -8.61 -2.44
C ARG A 6 6.60 -9.49 -3.63
N VAL A 7 7.86 -9.46 -4.05
CA VAL A 7 8.37 -10.29 -5.15
C VAL A 7 8.14 -11.78 -4.83
N GLN A 8 8.36 -12.20 -3.58
CA GLN A 8 8.12 -13.59 -3.20
C GLN A 8 6.63 -13.96 -3.22
N MET A 9 5.75 -13.08 -2.73
CA MET A 9 4.30 -13.32 -2.70
C MET A 9 3.73 -13.44 -4.12
N VAL A 10 4.06 -12.49 -5.00
CA VAL A 10 3.62 -12.51 -6.41
C VAL A 10 4.14 -13.74 -7.15
N ARG A 11 5.33 -14.25 -6.82
CA ARG A 11 5.88 -15.48 -7.40
C ARG A 11 5.25 -16.76 -6.85
N SER A 12 4.75 -16.75 -5.62
CA SER A 12 4.31 -17.95 -4.91
C SER A 12 2.81 -18.16 -4.95
N VAL A 13 2.03 -17.09 -5.18
CA VAL A 13 0.57 -17.11 -5.11
C VAL A 13 -0.04 -16.74 -6.45
N GLN A 14 -0.81 -17.65 -7.02
CA GLN A 14 -1.68 -17.36 -8.16
C GLN A 14 -3.03 -16.85 -7.61
N PRO A 15 -3.41 -15.58 -7.83
CA PRO A 15 -4.71 -15.07 -7.42
C PRO A 15 -5.85 -15.67 -8.24
N SER A 16 -7.06 -15.61 -7.68
CA SER A 16 -8.29 -15.91 -8.41
C SER A 16 -8.69 -14.75 -9.34
N TYR A 17 -9.90 -14.83 -9.90
CA TYR A 17 -10.45 -13.79 -10.77
C TYR A 17 -11.06 -12.60 -10.00
N ILE A 18 -11.05 -12.62 -8.66
CA ILE A 18 -11.56 -11.53 -7.81
C ILE A 18 -10.39 -10.98 -6.99
N LEU A 19 -10.10 -9.69 -7.15
CA LEU A 19 -9.13 -8.96 -6.34
C LEU A 19 -9.84 -7.87 -5.53
N CYS A 20 -9.41 -7.70 -4.29
CA CYS A 20 -9.90 -6.69 -3.37
C CYS A 20 -8.78 -5.70 -3.06
N LEU A 21 -9.06 -4.43 -3.36
CA LEU A 21 -8.18 -3.28 -3.09
C LEU A 21 -8.72 -2.53 -1.88
N ASP A 22 -7.89 -2.36 -0.85
CA ASP A 22 -8.26 -1.53 0.31
C ASP A 22 -7.04 -0.92 1.01
N GLU A 23 -7.31 0.09 1.83
CA GLU A 23 -6.37 0.77 2.72
C GLU A 23 -6.52 0.20 4.14
N CYS A 24 -5.47 -0.44 4.64
CA CYS A 24 -5.42 -0.92 6.02
C CYS A 24 -4.55 0.00 6.90
N MET A 25 -4.88 0.01 8.19
CA MET A 25 -4.17 0.81 9.19
C MET A 25 -3.50 -0.12 10.18
N VAL A 26 -2.18 0.02 10.33
CA VAL A 26 -1.42 -0.66 11.38
C VAL A 26 -1.18 0.34 12.50
N LYS A 27 -1.80 0.09 13.66
CA LYS A 27 -1.64 0.93 14.86
C LYS A 27 -0.16 1.00 15.25
N TRP A 28 0.32 2.21 15.52
CA TRP A 28 1.67 2.41 16.01
C TRP A 28 1.69 3.33 17.23
N LEU A 29 2.29 2.85 18.32
CA LEU A 29 2.40 3.58 19.59
C LEU A 29 3.86 3.95 19.93
N GLY A 30 4.82 3.51 19.12
CA GLY A 30 6.25 3.79 19.32
C GLY A 30 6.68 5.14 18.75
N ARG A 31 7.99 5.40 18.77
CA ARG A 31 8.61 6.58 18.14
C ARG A 31 9.24 6.21 16.79
N GLY A 32 9.35 7.19 15.89
CA GLY A 32 10.11 7.05 14.64
C GLY A 32 9.42 6.27 13.51
N MET A 33 8.08 6.18 13.51
CA MET A 33 7.36 5.57 12.38
C MET A 33 7.44 6.47 11.14
N PRO A 34 8.05 6.00 10.03
CA PRO A 34 7.97 6.71 8.76
C PRO A 34 6.51 6.77 8.27
N GLY A 35 6.09 7.92 7.76
CA GLY A 35 4.74 8.06 7.17
C GLY A 35 3.57 7.96 8.14
N LEU A 36 3.78 8.24 9.43
CA LEU A 36 2.71 8.28 10.42
C LEU A 36 1.55 9.17 9.97
N ILE A 37 0.35 8.59 9.88
CA ILE A 37 -0.86 9.30 9.45
C ILE A 37 -1.98 9.14 10.48
N VAL A 38 -2.87 10.13 10.52
CA VAL A 38 -4.10 10.12 11.28
C VAL A 38 -5.30 10.05 10.33
N VAL A 39 -6.07 8.97 10.40
CA VAL A 39 -7.29 8.72 9.63
C VAL A 39 -8.46 8.58 10.62
N PRO A 40 -9.21 9.67 10.91
CA PRO A 40 -10.22 9.68 11.99
C PRO A 40 -11.32 8.63 11.84
N ARG A 41 -11.64 8.25 10.60
CA ARG A 41 -12.70 7.28 10.26
C ARG A 41 -12.33 5.81 10.53
N LYS A 42 -11.09 5.49 10.89
CA LYS A 42 -10.63 4.11 11.13
C LYS A 42 -10.63 3.81 12.64
N LEU A 43 -10.90 2.56 13.01
CA LEU A 43 -10.92 2.10 14.42
C LEU A 43 -9.63 2.44 15.18
N THR A 44 -8.50 2.38 14.47
CA THR A 44 -7.19 2.84 14.96
C THR A 44 -6.78 4.07 14.14
N PRO A 45 -7.08 5.28 14.61
CA PRO A 45 -6.92 6.48 13.79
C PRO A 45 -5.46 6.79 13.47
N MET A 46 -4.55 6.51 14.40
CA MET A 46 -3.13 6.89 14.30
C MET A 46 -2.27 5.65 14.04
N GLY A 47 -1.49 5.68 12.96
CA GLY A 47 -0.63 4.55 12.60
C GLY A 47 0.02 4.67 11.24
N LEU A 48 0.43 3.52 10.72
CA LEU A 48 0.98 3.34 9.39
C LEU A 48 -0.15 2.93 8.44
N GLU A 49 -0.30 3.66 7.35
CA GLU A 49 -1.23 3.34 6.27
C GLU A 49 -0.55 2.40 5.27
N ILE A 50 -1.24 1.31 4.93
CA ILE A 50 -0.77 0.30 3.97
C ILE A 50 -1.89 0.07 2.96
N HIS A 51 -1.54 0.10 1.69
CA HIS A 51 -2.43 -0.24 0.58
C HIS A 51 -2.22 -1.68 0.20
N THR A 52 -3.29 -2.48 0.12
CA THR A 52 -3.20 -3.92 -0.10
C THR A 52 -4.04 -4.37 -1.29
N VAL A 53 -3.53 -5.36 -2.02
CA VAL A 53 -4.29 -6.24 -2.92
C VAL A 53 -4.40 -7.59 -2.25
N CYS A 54 -5.63 -8.05 -2.05
CA CYS A 54 -5.91 -9.39 -1.57
C CYS A 54 -6.75 -10.16 -2.60
N ASP A 55 -6.60 -11.47 -2.61
CA ASP A 55 -7.49 -12.37 -3.34
C ASP A 55 -8.86 -12.43 -2.65
N GLY A 56 -9.92 -12.15 -3.38
CA GLY A 56 -11.27 -12.03 -2.83
C GLY A 56 -11.90 -13.37 -2.44
N LEU A 57 -11.40 -14.49 -2.95
CA LEU A 57 -11.93 -15.83 -2.63
C LEU A 57 -11.20 -16.47 -1.44
N SER A 58 -9.87 -16.42 -1.41
CA SER A 58 -9.05 -17.02 -0.35
C SER A 58 -8.74 -16.06 0.79
N GLY A 59 -8.86 -14.74 0.58
CA GLY A 59 -8.43 -13.73 1.54
C GLY A 59 -6.92 -13.57 1.66
N ILE A 60 -6.13 -14.22 0.79
CA ILE A 60 -4.67 -14.13 0.81
C ILE A 60 -4.22 -12.79 0.24
N MET A 61 -3.34 -12.09 0.96
CA MET A 61 -2.70 -10.87 0.48
C MET A 61 -1.70 -11.21 -0.63
N ILE A 62 -1.87 -10.62 -1.80
CA ILE A 62 -1.00 -10.85 -2.97
C ILE A 62 0.12 -9.82 -3.01
N ASN A 63 -0.23 -8.55 -2.76
CA ASN A 63 0.71 -7.45 -2.83
C ASN A 63 0.31 -6.34 -1.86
N PHE A 64 1.27 -5.49 -1.48
CA PHE A 64 1.01 -4.31 -0.67
C PHE A 64 2.02 -3.19 -0.90
N GLU A 65 1.67 -1.96 -0.57
CA GLU A 65 2.58 -0.82 -0.56
C GLU A 65 2.39 -0.04 0.74
N ILE A 66 3.50 0.43 1.32
CA ILE A 66 3.49 1.16 2.57
C ILE A 66 3.59 2.65 2.28
N TYR A 67 2.75 3.45 2.95
CA TYR A 67 2.92 4.89 2.93
C TYR A 67 4.07 5.31 3.86
N GLU A 68 5.19 5.72 3.28
CA GLU A 68 6.39 6.11 4.03
C GLU A 68 6.49 7.63 4.27
N GLY A 69 5.44 8.39 3.96
CA GLY A 69 5.39 9.84 4.04
C GLY A 69 5.65 10.52 2.69
N LYS A 70 5.15 11.75 2.56
CA LYS A 70 5.09 12.49 1.28
C LYS A 70 6.45 12.54 0.56
N GLU A 71 7.51 12.98 1.24
CA GLU A 71 8.85 13.13 0.64
C GLU A 71 9.45 11.81 0.15
N ARG A 72 9.21 10.70 0.86
CA ARG A 72 9.70 9.37 0.45
C ARG A 72 8.88 8.83 -0.70
N MET A 73 7.57 9.05 -0.67
CA MET A 73 6.69 8.64 -1.76
C MET A 73 7.02 9.37 -3.06
N GLU A 74 7.29 10.68 -3.04
CA GLU A 74 7.66 11.47 -4.24
C GLU A 74 8.92 10.95 -4.95
N LYS A 75 9.83 10.30 -4.22
CA LYS A 75 11.04 9.69 -4.78
C LYS A 75 10.79 8.34 -5.45
N LYS A 76 9.62 7.74 -5.27
CA LYS A 76 9.27 6.49 -5.94
C LYS A 76 8.89 6.80 -7.38
N GLU A 77 9.48 6.07 -8.30
CA GLU A 77 9.33 6.24 -9.76
C GLU A 77 7.86 6.32 -10.19
N TYR A 78 6.99 5.53 -9.55
CA TYR A 78 5.57 5.46 -9.87
C TYR A 78 4.69 6.53 -9.19
N MET A 79 5.23 7.34 -8.26
CA MET A 79 4.49 8.41 -7.56
C MET A 79 4.95 9.82 -7.94
N GLY A 80 6.05 9.94 -8.69
CA GLY A 80 6.50 11.23 -9.20
C GLY A 80 5.41 11.94 -10.00
N TRP A 81 5.44 13.27 -10.06
CA TRP A 81 4.45 14.08 -10.78
C TRP A 81 4.35 13.72 -12.28
N GLU A 82 5.45 13.23 -12.85
CA GLU A 82 5.52 12.78 -14.24
C GLU A 82 4.87 11.40 -14.47
N SER A 83 4.57 10.67 -13.39
CA SER A 83 3.88 9.40 -13.49
C SER A 83 2.37 9.61 -13.73
N PRO A 84 1.71 8.70 -14.47
CA PRO A 84 0.26 8.76 -14.67
C PRO A 84 -0.53 8.64 -13.36
N PHE A 85 0.10 8.21 -12.26
CA PHE A 85 -0.54 8.02 -10.96
C PHE A 85 -0.32 9.22 -10.02
N GLY A 86 0.81 9.93 -10.11
CA GLY A 86 1.17 11.03 -9.21
C GLY A 86 0.16 12.19 -9.24
N ALA A 87 -0.48 12.43 -10.38
CA ALA A 87 -1.48 13.48 -10.56
C ALA A 87 -2.86 13.16 -9.94
N ILE A 88 -3.16 11.89 -9.63
CA ILE A 88 -4.49 11.41 -9.20
C ILE A 88 -4.66 11.48 -7.67
N GLY A 89 -3.56 11.72 -6.94
CA GLY A 89 -3.54 11.84 -5.48
C GLY A 89 -3.09 10.56 -4.76
N LYS A 90 -2.66 10.73 -3.50
CA LYS A 90 -1.88 9.72 -2.75
C LYS A 90 -2.55 8.33 -2.69
N SER A 91 -3.82 8.28 -2.29
CA SER A 91 -4.53 7.04 -1.99
C SER A 91 -4.77 6.22 -3.25
N THR A 92 -5.28 6.88 -4.29
CA THR A 92 -5.55 6.23 -5.58
C THR A 92 -4.27 5.76 -6.25
N ALA A 93 -3.22 6.58 -6.21
CA ALA A 93 -1.93 6.25 -6.82
C ALA A 93 -1.29 5.01 -6.17
N LEU A 94 -1.30 4.93 -4.85
CA LEU A 94 -0.80 3.78 -4.09
C LEU A 94 -1.62 2.52 -4.35
N THR A 95 -2.95 2.65 -4.35
CA THR A 95 -3.89 1.56 -4.64
C THR A 95 -3.70 1.01 -6.05
N LEU A 96 -3.45 1.86 -7.04
CA LEU A 96 -3.17 1.42 -8.41
C LEU A 96 -1.77 0.82 -8.54
N CYS A 97 -0.79 1.32 -7.81
CA CYS A 97 0.58 0.79 -7.87
C CYS A 97 0.65 -0.68 -7.44
N VAL A 98 -0.13 -1.09 -6.43
CA VAL A 98 -0.12 -2.48 -5.94
C VAL A 98 -0.72 -3.48 -6.94
N THR A 99 -1.41 -3.00 -7.99
CA THR A 99 -1.94 -3.84 -9.08
C THR A 99 -0.90 -4.16 -10.15
N LYS A 100 0.27 -3.51 -10.13
CA LYS A 100 1.33 -3.82 -11.08
C LYS A 100 1.90 -5.22 -10.81
N PRO A 101 2.10 -6.04 -11.85
CA PRO A 101 2.73 -7.35 -11.72
C PRO A 101 4.20 -7.26 -11.32
#